data_AF-A0A395MQL3-F1
#
_entry.id   AF-A0A395MQL3-F1
#
_cell.length_a   1.000
_cell.length_b   1.000
_cell.length_c   1.000
_cell.angle_alpha   90.00
_cell.angle_beta   90.00
_cell.angle_gamma   90.00
#
_symmetry.space_group_name_H-M   'P 1'
#
loop_
_entity.id
_entity.type
_entity.pdbx_description
1 polymer ?
#
loop_
_entity_poly.entity_id
_entity_poly.type
_entity_poly.pdbx_seq_one_letter_code
_entity_poly.pdbx_strand_id
1 'polypeptide(L)'
;MSSPLMSSQLPPATDTFRNFCKLPTELRLKIWNYNLPPTRLVPIQCGSSWPGCSDSLSWTGCTSPATIPANLHVCGESRSEALKYYGLGFGFARGPGQVFLDPERDILYFGPRHGYMAADSQFQTIMSMCDPEELALVRRLAINDALFWVDESYRSMTAASLSVELLRRIQSRMPGLEEIFFVPRPEESRDSEGYVEPTMVYARMARQIQTALATLCEQTPGWTPPCWRILPLSAFKSVGAA
;
A
#
# COMPACT_ATOMS: atom_id res chain seq x y z
N MET A 1 65.10 13.52 16.13
CA MET A 1 64.30 12.46 15.46
C MET A 1 63.09 13.14 14.87
N SER A 2 62.83 12.99 13.58
CA SER A 2 61.82 13.78 12.85
C SER A 2 60.69 12.88 12.39
N SER A 3 59.51 13.02 12.97
CA SER A 3 58.31 12.30 12.55
C SER A 3 57.77 12.89 11.24
N PRO A 4 57.47 12.09 10.20
CA PRO A 4 56.88 12.60 8.97
C PRO A 4 55.40 12.97 9.19
N LEU A 5 54.93 14.01 8.48
CA LEU A 5 53.49 14.27 8.35
C LEU A 5 52.83 13.09 7.64
N MET A 6 51.77 12.53 8.23
CA MET A 6 50.87 11.67 7.47
C MET A 6 50.04 12.53 6.52
N SER A 7 50.27 12.37 5.22
CA SER A 7 49.42 12.97 4.19
C SER A 7 48.03 12.34 4.28
N SER A 8 47.03 13.13 4.69
CA SER A 8 45.63 12.71 4.72
C SER A 8 45.12 12.57 3.29
N GLN A 9 45.18 11.35 2.73
CA GLN A 9 44.56 11.05 1.45
C GLN A 9 43.06 11.32 1.54
N LEU A 10 42.59 12.29 0.74
CA LEU A 10 41.16 12.47 0.48
C LEU A 10 40.60 11.17 -0.13
N PRO A 11 39.37 10.76 0.22
CA PRO A 11 38.74 9.62 -0.44
C PRO A 11 38.66 9.89 -1.95
N PRO A 12 38.83 8.85 -2.80
CA PRO A 12 38.75 9.02 -4.24
C PRO A 12 37.39 9.61 -4.62
N ALA A 13 37.40 10.67 -5.44
CA ALA A 13 36.19 11.31 -5.91
C ALA A 13 35.33 10.27 -6.64
N THR A 14 34.06 10.12 -6.24
CA THR A 14 33.15 9.18 -6.85
C THR A 14 32.96 9.50 -8.33
N ASP A 15 33.03 8.49 -9.19
CA ASP A 15 32.99 8.65 -10.65
C ASP A 15 31.61 9.13 -11.11
N THR A 16 31.41 10.45 -11.12
CA THR A 16 30.15 11.08 -11.51
C THR A 16 29.83 10.75 -12.96
N PHE A 17 28.72 10.06 -13.23
CA PHE A 17 28.30 9.68 -14.59
C PHE A 17 27.80 10.90 -15.41
N ARG A 18 28.72 11.77 -15.84
CA ARG A 18 28.42 13.02 -16.55
C ARG A 18 27.91 12.83 -17.99
N ASN A 19 27.86 11.60 -18.49
CA ASN A 19 27.41 11.33 -19.86
C ASN A 19 25.88 11.33 -20.00
N PHE A 20 25.11 11.15 -18.92
CA PHE A 20 23.63 11.22 -18.99
C PHE A 20 23.15 12.57 -19.56
N CYS A 21 23.73 13.67 -19.09
CA CYS A 21 23.38 15.03 -19.52
C CYS A 21 23.74 15.35 -20.98
N LYS A 22 24.47 14.47 -21.69
CA LYS A 22 24.78 14.60 -23.12
C LYS A 22 23.74 13.95 -24.03
N LEU A 23 22.81 13.18 -23.47
CA LEU A 23 21.74 12.54 -24.24
C LEU A 23 20.66 13.57 -24.64
N PRO A 24 20.08 13.46 -25.84
CA PRO A 24 18.87 14.20 -26.22
C PRO A 24 17.77 14.05 -25.17
N THR A 25 16.98 15.11 -24.97
CA THR A 25 15.96 15.19 -23.91
C THR A 25 14.95 14.05 -24.01
N GLU A 26 14.57 13.66 -25.22
CA GLU A 26 13.64 12.56 -25.52
C GLU A 26 14.15 11.23 -24.98
N LEU A 27 15.47 10.99 -25.02
CA LEU A 27 16.09 9.80 -24.44
C LEU A 27 16.18 9.89 -22.91
N ARG A 28 16.49 11.08 -22.37
CA ARG A 28 16.58 11.28 -20.91
C ARG A 28 15.22 11.09 -20.23
N LEU A 29 14.15 11.68 -20.78
CA LEU A 29 12.79 11.49 -20.28
C LEU A 29 12.31 10.03 -20.44
N LYS A 30 12.64 9.35 -21.55
CA LYS A 30 12.37 7.91 -21.68
C LYS A 30 13.08 7.09 -20.62
N ILE A 31 14.38 7.33 -20.36
CA ILE A 31 15.13 6.62 -19.32
C ILE A 31 14.52 6.86 -17.94
N TRP A 32 14.10 8.09 -17.62
CA TRP A 32 13.39 8.36 -16.37
C TRP A 32 12.06 7.60 -16.27
N ASN A 33 11.28 7.53 -17.36
CA ASN A 33 10.01 6.79 -17.38
C ASN A 33 10.20 5.27 -17.19
N TYR A 34 11.21 4.69 -17.83
CA TYR A 34 11.62 3.29 -17.64
C TYR A 34 12.26 3.01 -16.27
N ASN A 35 12.72 4.04 -15.55
CA ASN A 35 13.30 3.92 -14.21
C ASN A 35 12.26 4.07 -13.08
N LEU A 36 11.02 4.49 -13.40
CA LEU A 36 9.91 4.45 -12.46
C LEU A 36 9.70 2.99 -11.98
N PRO A 37 9.40 2.76 -10.69
CA PRO A 37 9.33 1.40 -10.15
C PRO A 37 8.18 0.61 -10.79
N PRO A 38 8.30 -0.73 -10.84
CA PRO A 38 7.22 -1.62 -11.24
C PRO A 38 6.11 -1.64 -10.17
N THR A 39 4.98 -2.29 -10.49
CA THR A 39 3.84 -2.43 -9.58
C THR A 39 4.27 -2.92 -8.20
N ARG A 40 3.97 -2.11 -7.19
CA ARG A 40 4.39 -2.30 -5.80
C ARG A 40 3.19 -2.19 -4.86
N LEU A 41 3.32 -2.84 -3.71
CA LEU A 41 2.38 -2.74 -2.60
C LEU A 41 2.67 -1.44 -1.82
N VAL A 42 1.64 -0.64 -1.53
CA VAL A 42 1.75 0.61 -0.77
C VAL A 42 0.94 0.47 0.53
N PRO A 43 1.55 0.01 1.64
CA PRO A 43 0.84 -0.17 2.90
C PRO A 43 0.43 1.19 3.45
N ILE A 44 -0.85 1.40 3.75
CA ILE A 44 -1.35 2.65 4.33
C ILE A 44 -1.58 2.50 5.83
N GLN A 45 -1.16 3.50 6.61
CA GLN A 45 -1.33 3.57 8.06
C GLN A 45 -1.68 4.99 8.51
N CYS A 46 -2.40 5.13 9.62
CA CYS A 46 -2.70 6.44 10.22
C CYS A 46 -2.59 6.42 11.75
N GLY A 47 -2.36 7.58 12.35
CA GLY A 47 -2.14 7.75 13.80
C GLY A 47 -0.69 7.55 14.25
N SER A 48 -0.38 7.99 15.46
CA SER A 48 0.98 8.24 15.97
C SER A 48 1.82 7.01 16.35
N SER A 49 1.29 5.78 16.24
CA SER A 49 1.96 4.56 16.73
C SER A 49 3.09 4.04 15.83
N TRP A 50 3.93 4.93 15.28
CA TRP A 50 5.08 4.60 14.44
C TRP A 50 6.37 4.58 15.28
N PRO A 51 7.03 3.42 15.46
CA PRO A 51 8.26 3.33 16.23
C PRO A 51 9.41 4.07 15.51
N GLY A 52 9.70 5.28 15.99
CA GLY A 52 10.70 6.19 15.40
C GLY A 52 10.22 7.65 15.32
N CYS A 53 8.91 7.90 15.32
CA CYS A 53 8.35 9.24 15.38
C CYS A 53 8.23 9.70 16.84
N SER A 54 9.13 10.61 17.26
CA SER A 54 8.96 11.40 18.49
C SER A 54 7.75 12.34 18.37
N ASP A 55 7.18 12.79 19.49
CA ASP A 55 5.98 13.64 19.60
C ASP A 55 6.17 15.09 19.06
N SER A 56 6.52 15.21 17.77
CA SER A 56 6.86 16.46 17.11
C SER A 56 5.94 16.72 15.92
N LEU A 57 5.18 17.80 16.00
CA LEU A 57 4.43 18.44 14.89
C LEU A 57 3.35 17.58 14.21
N SER A 58 2.25 17.35 14.94
CA SER A 58 0.86 17.41 14.42
C SER A 58 0.58 16.79 13.03
N TRP A 59 1.11 15.60 12.74
CA TRP A 59 0.88 14.96 11.44
C TRP A 59 -0.56 14.48 11.30
N THR A 60 -1.33 15.16 10.45
CA THR A 60 -2.77 14.93 10.24
C THR A 60 -2.99 14.25 8.90
N GLY A 61 -2.78 12.93 8.86
CA GLY A 61 -3.01 12.13 7.66
C GLY A 61 -2.51 10.70 7.78
N CYS A 62 -2.45 10.04 6.64
CA CYS A 62 -1.85 8.74 6.48
C CYS A 62 -0.34 8.84 6.19
N THR A 63 0.33 7.71 6.38
CA THR A 63 1.76 7.47 6.13
C THR A 63 1.92 6.09 5.49
N SER A 64 3.07 5.83 4.86
CA SER A 64 3.38 4.54 4.24
C SER A 64 4.87 4.19 4.38
N PRO A 65 5.22 2.91 4.66
CA PRO A 65 6.60 2.45 4.66
C PRO A 65 7.09 2.04 3.27
N ALA A 66 6.29 2.24 2.21
CA ALA A 66 6.68 1.93 0.85
C ALA A 66 7.84 2.81 0.40
N THR A 67 8.91 2.21 -0.12
CA THR A 67 10.09 2.90 -0.65
C THR A 67 9.67 3.97 -1.64
N ILE A 68 10.00 5.24 -1.35
CA ILE A 68 9.63 6.36 -2.20
C ILE A 68 10.37 6.22 -3.56
N PRO A 69 9.69 6.35 -4.71
CA PRO A 69 10.31 6.21 -6.03
C PRO A 69 11.56 7.09 -6.18
N ALA A 70 12.70 6.47 -6.53
CA ALA A 70 14.00 7.13 -6.56
C ALA A 70 13.99 8.40 -7.43
N ASN A 71 13.25 8.38 -8.54
CA ASN A 71 13.05 9.49 -9.47
C ASN A 71 12.64 10.80 -8.77
N LEU A 72 11.80 10.73 -7.73
CA LEU A 72 11.33 11.88 -6.96
C LEU A 72 12.46 12.56 -6.16
N HIS A 73 13.62 11.92 -6.04
CA HIS A 73 14.76 12.39 -5.25
C HIS A 73 16.06 12.58 -6.04
N VAL A 74 16.27 11.86 -7.16
CA VAL A 74 17.52 11.91 -7.95
C VAL A 74 17.87 13.32 -8.45
N CYS A 75 16.96 14.00 -9.17
CA CYS A 75 17.20 15.34 -9.70
C CYS A 75 15.88 16.05 -10.06
N GLY A 76 15.95 17.34 -10.41
CA GLY A 76 14.78 18.13 -10.80
C GLY A 76 14.01 17.56 -12.00
N GLU A 77 14.73 17.11 -13.04
CA GLU A 77 14.10 16.51 -14.24
C GLU A 77 13.41 15.17 -13.92
N SER A 78 14.10 14.27 -13.22
CA SER A 78 13.56 12.96 -12.84
C SER A 78 12.31 13.10 -11.94
N ARG A 79 12.31 14.11 -11.05
CA ARG A 79 11.14 14.47 -10.23
C ARG A 79 10.00 14.99 -11.08
N SER A 80 10.25 15.93 -12.01
CA SER A 80 9.21 16.46 -12.90
C SER A 80 8.65 15.41 -13.87
N GLU A 81 9.41 14.36 -14.19
CA GLU A 81 8.88 13.20 -14.94
C GLU A 81 8.01 12.30 -14.05
N ALA A 82 8.46 12.00 -12.82
CA ALA A 82 7.74 11.13 -11.89
C ALA A 82 6.44 11.73 -11.35
N LEU A 83 6.39 13.04 -11.11
CA LEU A 83 5.18 13.74 -10.64
C LEU A 83 4.05 13.82 -11.70
N LYS A 84 4.26 13.32 -12.92
CA LYS A 84 3.18 13.06 -13.89
C LYS A 84 2.34 11.82 -13.55
N TYR A 85 2.88 10.93 -12.71
CA TYR A 85 2.32 9.63 -12.36
C TYR A 85 2.03 9.53 -10.86
N TYR A 86 2.96 10.00 -10.03
CA TYR A 86 2.87 9.91 -8.57
C TYR A 86 2.25 11.17 -7.97
N GLY A 87 1.03 11.03 -7.44
CA GLY A 87 0.40 12.01 -6.57
C GLY A 87 0.82 11.80 -5.10
N LEU A 88 0.84 12.88 -4.32
CA LEU A 88 0.77 12.80 -2.86
C LEU A 88 -0.70 12.83 -2.43
N GLY A 89 -1.10 11.92 -1.56
CA GLY A 89 -2.47 11.92 -1.04
C GLY A 89 -2.63 11.28 0.33
N PHE A 90 -3.89 11.04 0.69
CA PHE A 90 -4.38 10.48 1.94
C PHE A 90 -4.11 11.39 3.16
N GLY A 91 -4.29 12.70 2.97
CA GLY A 91 -4.30 13.68 4.07
C GLY A 91 -5.59 13.60 4.91
N PHE A 92 -5.55 14.06 6.16
CA PHE A 92 -6.75 14.19 7.01
C PHE A 92 -7.04 15.67 7.33
N ALA A 93 -8.32 16.01 7.51
CA ALA A 93 -8.74 17.33 7.98
C ALA A 93 -8.20 18.53 7.17
N ARG A 94 -7.99 18.33 5.86
CA ARG A 94 -7.35 19.28 4.90
C ARG A 94 -5.85 19.53 5.15
N GLY A 95 -5.20 18.73 6.00
CA GLY A 95 -3.75 18.59 6.01
C GLY A 95 -3.25 17.90 4.73
N PRO A 96 -2.00 18.16 4.28
CA PRO A 96 -1.47 17.58 3.06
C PRO A 96 -1.27 16.07 3.15
N GLY A 97 -1.46 15.35 2.04
CA GLY A 97 -1.11 13.94 1.93
C GLY A 97 0.41 13.68 1.98
N GLN A 98 0.80 12.52 2.48
CA GLN A 98 2.20 12.06 2.53
C GLN A 98 2.48 10.79 1.74
N VAL A 99 1.45 10.05 1.32
CA VAL A 99 1.64 8.78 0.62
C VAL A 99 1.76 9.06 -0.87
N PHE A 100 2.94 8.80 -1.44
CA PHE A 100 3.15 8.79 -2.89
C PHE A 100 2.50 7.55 -3.50
N LEU A 101 1.50 7.75 -4.36
CA LEU A 101 0.77 6.70 -5.07
C LEU A 101 0.72 7.01 -6.58
N ASP A 102 0.97 6.02 -7.42
CA ASP A 102 0.62 5.99 -8.85
C ASP A 102 -0.66 5.16 -9.02
N PRO A 103 -1.83 5.78 -9.32
CA PRO A 103 -3.10 5.08 -9.54
C PRO A 103 -3.06 3.98 -10.61
N GLU A 104 -2.24 4.14 -11.64
CA GLU A 104 -2.12 3.21 -12.77
C GLU A 104 -1.23 2.02 -12.41
N ARG A 105 -0.24 2.18 -11.53
CA ARG A 105 0.79 1.15 -11.24
C ARG A 105 0.81 0.56 -9.83
N ASP A 106 0.45 1.31 -8.79
CA ASP A 106 0.54 0.85 -7.40
C ASP A 106 -0.66 0.01 -6.95
N ILE A 107 -0.54 -0.66 -5.80
CA ILE A 107 -1.65 -1.34 -5.11
C ILE A 107 -1.71 -0.81 -3.68
N LEU A 108 -2.75 -0.07 -3.33
CA LEU A 108 -2.96 0.43 -1.97
C LEU A 108 -3.26 -0.73 -1.02
N TYR A 109 -2.62 -0.82 0.15
CA TYR A 109 -2.72 -1.99 1.03
C TYR A 109 -3.12 -1.67 2.46
N PHE A 110 -4.25 -2.23 2.90
CA PHE A 110 -4.67 -2.27 4.29
C PHE A 110 -4.14 -3.55 4.94
N GLY A 111 -3.00 -3.43 5.61
CA GLY A 111 -2.34 -4.54 6.31
C GLY A 111 -2.90 -4.81 7.72
N PRO A 112 -2.42 -5.89 8.37
CA PRO A 112 -2.75 -6.16 9.78
C PRO A 112 -2.18 -5.06 10.69
N ARG A 113 -2.87 -4.83 11.82
CA ARG A 113 -2.43 -3.94 12.89
C ARG A 113 -2.72 -4.60 14.23
N HIS A 114 -1.76 -4.56 15.16
CA HIS A 114 -1.95 -5.13 16.50
C HIS A 114 -2.95 -4.31 17.31
N GLY A 115 -3.77 -5.00 18.11
CA GLY A 115 -4.84 -4.44 18.94
C GLY A 115 -6.23 -4.85 18.48
N TYR A 116 -7.15 -4.98 19.44
CA TYR A 116 -8.56 -5.34 19.20
C TYR A 116 -9.20 -4.39 18.17
N MET A 117 -9.74 -4.96 17.08
CA MET A 117 -10.31 -4.22 15.93
C MET A 117 -9.39 -3.12 15.33
N ALA A 118 -8.07 -3.13 15.55
CA ALA A 118 -7.20 -2.02 15.15
C ALA A 118 -7.06 -1.87 13.62
N ALA A 119 -7.13 -2.97 12.87
CA ALA A 119 -7.08 -2.94 11.40
C ALA A 119 -8.37 -2.37 10.78
N ASP A 120 -9.55 -2.82 11.24
CA ASP A 120 -10.84 -2.24 10.84
C ASP A 120 -10.96 -0.77 11.27
N SER A 121 -10.66 -0.44 12.53
CA SER A 121 -10.69 0.94 13.04
C SER A 121 -9.84 1.90 12.18
N GLN A 122 -8.68 1.45 11.71
CA GLN A 122 -7.85 2.21 10.78
C GLN A 122 -8.54 2.35 9.41
N PHE A 123 -9.08 1.27 8.86
CA PHE A 123 -9.81 1.29 7.59
C PHE A 123 -11.02 2.24 7.63
N GLN A 124 -11.87 2.14 8.65
CA GLN A 124 -13.03 3.04 8.81
C GLN A 124 -12.59 4.51 8.96
N THR A 125 -11.50 4.77 9.69
CA THR A 125 -10.92 6.11 9.83
C THR A 125 -10.47 6.66 8.47
N ILE A 126 -9.69 5.88 7.70
CA ILE A 126 -9.19 6.30 6.38
C ILE A 126 -10.35 6.53 5.40
N MET A 127 -11.33 5.62 5.36
CA MET A 127 -12.53 5.76 4.53
C MET A 127 -13.33 7.02 4.91
N SER A 128 -13.35 7.43 6.18
CA SER A 128 -14.11 8.59 6.64
C SER A 128 -13.36 9.93 6.54
N MET A 129 -12.03 9.92 6.67
CA MET A 129 -11.22 11.12 6.87
C MET A 129 -10.37 11.56 5.65
N CYS A 130 -10.09 10.65 4.70
CA CYS A 130 -9.44 11.02 3.44
C CYS A 130 -10.41 11.70 2.48
N ASP A 131 -9.85 12.49 1.56
CA ASP A 131 -10.63 13.20 0.56
C ASP A 131 -11.37 12.23 -0.39
N PRO A 132 -12.67 12.45 -0.70
CA PRO A 132 -13.39 11.61 -1.66
C PRO A 132 -12.71 11.51 -3.04
N GLU A 133 -12.04 12.57 -3.50
CA GLU A 133 -11.38 12.58 -4.81
C GLU A 133 -10.10 11.73 -4.79
N GLU A 134 -9.31 11.78 -3.70
CA GLU A 134 -8.15 10.91 -3.50
C GLU A 134 -8.53 9.43 -3.47
N LEU A 135 -9.61 9.08 -2.75
CA LEU A 135 -10.09 7.70 -2.66
C LEU A 135 -10.69 7.21 -3.99
N ALA A 136 -11.33 8.09 -4.77
CA ALA A 136 -11.88 7.76 -6.08
C ALA A 136 -10.83 7.42 -7.14
N LEU A 137 -9.58 7.85 -6.98
CA LEU A 137 -8.46 7.51 -7.87
C LEU A 137 -7.90 6.09 -7.63
N VAL A 138 -8.24 5.40 -6.53
CA VAL A 138 -7.63 4.12 -6.17
C VAL A 138 -8.19 2.97 -7.03
N ARG A 139 -7.42 2.53 -8.03
CA ARG A 139 -7.83 1.47 -8.97
C ARG A 139 -7.52 0.04 -8.53
N ARG A 140 -6.53 -0.16 -7.66
CA ARG A 140 -6.20 -1.49 -7.10
C ARG A 140 -5.99 -1.44 -5.61
N LEU A 141 -6.65 -2.34 -4.91
CA LEU A 141 -6.71 -2.40 -3.45
C LEU A 141 -6.34 -3.79 -2.95
N ALA A 142 -5.43 -3.88 -2.00
CA ALA A 142 -5.11 -5.09 -1.27
C ALA A 142 -5.59 -4.97 0.19
N ILE A 143 -6.15 -6.04 0.73
CA ILE A 143 -6.81 -6.06 2.04
C ILE A 143 -6.37 -7.32 2.78
N ASN A 144 -5.68 -7.18 3.91
CA ASN A 144 -5.37 -8.35 4.73
C ASN A 144 -6.63 -8.89 5.42
N ASP A 145 -6.70 -10.22 5.57
CA ASP A 145 -7.84 -10.90 6.16
C ASP A 145 -8.19 -10.38 7.56
N ALA A 146 -7.25 -9.86 8.34
CA ALA A 146 -7.47 -9.31 9.69
C ALA A 146 -8.55 -8.22 9.78
N LEU A 147 -8.94 -7.56 8.68
CA LEU A 147 -10.08 -6.65 8.65
C LEU A 147 -11.45 -7.35 8.79
N PHE A 148 -11.48 -8.69 8.75
CA PHE A 148 -12.68 -9.52 8.94
C PHE A 148 -12.74 -10.21 10.32
N TRP A 149 -11.84 -9.88 11.24
CA TRP A 149 -11.68 -10.57 12.52
C TRP A 149 -11.61 -9.54 13.66
N VAL A 150 -12.14 -9.92 14.80
CA VAL A 150 -12.23 -9.05 15.99
C VAL A 150 -11.17 -9.43 17.03
N ASP A 151 -11.00 -10.73 17.21
CA ASP A 151 -10.01 -11.38 18.05
C ASP A 151 -9.12 -12.29 17.16
N GLU A 152 -8.09 -12.91 17.75
CA GLU A 152 -7.28 -13.95 17.08
C GLU A 152 -8.13 -15.16 16.64
N SER A 153 -9.23 -15.44 17.36
CA SER A 153 -10.16 -16.55 17.09
C SER A 153 -11.13 -16.30 15.92
N TYR A 154 -11.38 -17.32 15.09
CA TYR A 154 -12.32 -17.26 13.96
C TYR A 154 -13.79 -17.26 14.39
N ARG A 155 -14.56 -16.21 14.08
CA ARG A 155 -16.02 -16.15 14.32
C ARG A 155 -16.80 -15.90 13.02
N SER A 156 -17.52 -16.92 12.53
CA SER A 156 -18.04 -16.92 11.16
C SER A 156 -19.15 -15.88 10.89
N MET A 157 -20.00 -15.59 11.87
CA MET A 157 -21.06 -14.58 11.71
C MET A 157 -20.46 -13.18 11.68
N THR A 158 -19.61 -12.86 12.66
CA THR A 158 -18.89 -11.58 12.76
C THR A 158 -18.07 -11.29 11.51
N ALA A 159 -17.33 -12.29 11.00
CA ALA A 159 -16.50 -12.14 9.81
C ALA A 159 -17.34 -11.87 8.54
N ALA A 160 -18.48 -12.55 8.38
CA ALA A 160 -19.40 -12.28 7.28
C ALA A 160 -19.99 -10.84 7.36
N SER A 161 -20.41 -10.40 8.54
CA SER A 161 -20.92 -9.03 8.75
C SER A 161 -19.85 -7.97 8.45
N LEU A 162 -18.61 -8.17 8.91
CA LEU A 162 -17.50 -7.26 8.64
C LEU A 162 -17.14 -7.22 7.15
N SER A 163 -17.10 -8.35 6.44
CA SER A 163 -16.86 -8.35 4.99
C SER A 163 -17.93 -7.58 4.21
N VAL A 164 -19.21 -7.68 4.59
CA VAL A 164 -20.30 -6.92 3.94
C VAL A 164 -20.15 -5.42 4.19
N GLU A 165 -19.87 -4.98 5.42
CA GLU A 165 -19.70 -3.55 5.71
C GLU A 165 -18.42 -2.97 5.07
N LEU A 166 -17.30 -3.71 5.11
CA LEU A 166 -16.06 -3.31 4.45
C LEU A 166 -16.27 -3.14 2.93
N LEU A 167 -16.96 -4.07 2.27
CA LEU A 167 -17.23 -3.96 0.83
C LEU A 167 -18.22 -2.82 0.52
N ARG A 168 -19.19 -2.54 1.39
CA ARG A 168 -20.09 -1.38 1.30
C ARG A 168 -19.33 -0.04 1.42
N ARG A 169 -18.32 0.02 2.30
CA ARG A 169 -17.43 1.20 2.45
C ARG A 169 -16.58 1.41 1.21
N ILE A 170 -16.01 0.33 0.67
CA ILE A 170 -15.26 0.38 -0.61
C ILE A 170 -16.16 0.87 -1.74
N GLN A 171 -17.32 0.24 -1.94
CA GLN A 171 -18.29 0.61 -2.97
C GLN A 171 -18.67 2.10 -2.94
N SER A 172 -18.85 2.66 -1.75
CA SER A 172 -19.30 4.05 -1.55
C SER A 172 -18.18 5.10 -1.49
N ARG A 173 -16.90 4.68 -1.42
CA ARG A 173 -15.75 5.59 -1.24
C ARG A 173 -14.65 5.44 -2.29
N MET A 174 -14.58 4.32 -2.99
CA MET A 174 -13.60 4.04 -4.05
C MET A 174 -14.31 3.66 -5.37
N PRO A 175 -15.06 4.59 -6.01
CA PRO A 175 -15.82 4.30 -7.22
C PRO A 175 -14.95 3.99 -8.46
N GLY A 176 -13.67 4.37 -8.48
CA GLY A 176 -12.71 4.04 -9.54
C GLY A 176 -11.98 2.70 -9.36
N LEU A 177 -12.42 1.85 -8.43
CA LEU A 177 -11.74 0.61 -8.10
C LEU A 177 -12.01 -0.52 -9.12
N GLU A 178 -10.95 -1.01 -9.73
CA GLU A 178 -10.98 -2.05 -10.79
C GLU A 178 -10.68 -3.44 -10.22
N GLU A 179 -9.72 -3.56 -9.29
CA GLU A 179 -9.33 -4.84 -8.68
C GLU A 179 -9.20 -4.83 -7.15
N ILE A 180 -9.64 -5.92 -6.50
CA ILE A 180 -9.42 -6.21 -5.08
C ILE A 180 -8.59 -7.50 -4.90
N PHE A 181 -7.50 -7.41 -4.15
CA PHE A 181 -6.74 -8.54 -3.67
C PHE A 181 -7.00 -8.78 -2.19
N PHE A 182 -7.56 -9.93 -1.85
CA PHE A 182 -7.70 -10.34 -0.46
C PHE A 182 -6.48 -11.16 -0.05
N VAL A 183 -5.82 -10.75 1.03
CA VAL A 183 -4.49 -11.24 1.43
C VAL A 183 -4.61 -12.02 2.74
N PRO A 184 -4.53 -13.37 2.74
CA PRO A 184 -4.53 -14.15 3.97
C PRO A 184 -3.37 -13.73 4.89
N ARG A 185 -3.54 -13.89 6.20
CA ARG A 185 -2.42 -13.91 7.16
C ARG A 185 -1.36 -14.93 6.72
N PRO A 186 -0.08 -14.71 7.08
CA PRO A 186 0.97 -15.68 6.80
C PRO A 186 0.63 -17.03 7.46
N GLU A 187 1.12 -18.11 6.85
CA GLU A 187 0.89 -19.47 7.36
C GLU A 187 1.52 -19.62 8.74
N GLU A 188 0.72 -20.05 9.72
CA GLU A 188 1.22 -20.45 11.03
C GLU A 188 1.97 -21.78 10.93
N SER A 189 2.91 -22.02 11.85
CA SER A 189 3.58 -23.32 12.00
C SER A 189 2.56 -24.45 12.16
N ARG A 190 2.85 -25.61 11.57
CA ARG A 190 1.99 -26.82 11.71
C ARG A 190 1.85 -27.29 13.15
N ASP A 191 2.80 -26.92 14.00
CA ASP A 191 2.86 -27.24 15.43
C ASP A 191 2.10 -26.22 16.31
N SER A 192 1.48 -25.19 15.72
CA SER A 192 0.60 -24.24 16.41
C SER A 192 -0.75 -24.87 16.75
N GLU A 193 -1.25 -24.69 17.98
CA GLU A 193 -2.56 -25.19 18.41
C GLU A 193 -3.74 -24.60 17.60
N GLY A 194 -3.52 -23.51 16.86
CA GLY A 194 -4.47 -22.88 15.95
C GLY A 194 -4.36 -23.27 14.47
N TYR A 195 -3.44 -24.17 14.08
CA TYR A 195 -3.14 -24.43 12.66
C TYR A 195 -4.38 -24.87 11.85
N VAL A 196 -4.66 -24.12 10.78
CA VAL A 196 -5.66 -24.45 9.75
C VAL A 196 -4.93 -24.63 8.43
N GLU A 197 -5.21 -25.71 7.69
CA GLU A 197 -4.60 -25.95 6.39
C GLU A 197 -4.83 -24.77 5.43
N PRO A 198 -3.81 -24.26 4.72
CA PRO A 198 -3.95 -23.14 3.80
C PRO A 198 -5.11 -23.30 2.80
N THR A 199 -5.31 -24.50 2.23
CA THR A 199 -6.43 -24.82 1.34
C THR A 199 -7.79 -24.50 1.97
N MET A 200 -7.97 -24.82 3.26
CA MET A 200 -9.18 -24.51 4.01
C MET A 200 -9.34 -23.02 4.28
N VAL A 201 -8.24 -22.31 4.59
CA VAL A 201 -8.26 -20.84 4.78
C VAL A 201 -8.74 -20.15 3.49
N TYR A 202 -8.15 -20.49 2.35
CA TYR A 202 -8.51 -19.90 1.05
C TYR A 202 -9.97 -20.22 0.66
N ALA A 203 -10.43 -21.47 0.84
CA ALA A 203 -11.81 -21.86 0.54
C ALA A 203 -12.85 -21.18 1.46
N ARG A 204 -12.56 -21.10 2.77
CA ARG A 204 -13.37 -20.39 3.79
C ARG A 204 -13.50 -18.89 3.45
N MET A 205 -12.39 -18.27 3.09
CA MET A 205 -12.27 -16.86 2.71
C MET A 205 -12.97 -16.56 1.38
N ALA A 206 -12.77 -17.38 0.35
CA ALA A 206 -13.44 -17.25 -0.95
C ALA A 206 -14.97 -17.30 -0.81
N ARG A 207 -15.49 -18.27 -0.04
CA ARG A 207 -16.93 -18.38 0.23
C ARG A 207 -17.48 -17.15 0.93
N GLN A 208 -16.77 -16.64 1.94
CA GLN A 208 -17.16 -15.44 2.69
C GLN A 208 -17.22 -14.19 1.78
N ILE A 209 -16.18 -13.97 0.97
CA ILE A 209 -16.10 -12.87 0.00
C ILE A 209 -17.23 -12.98 -1.04
N GLN A 210 -17.43 -14.17 -1.62
CA GLN A 210 -18.47 -14.41 -2.63
C GLN A 210 -19.88 -14.17 -2.07
N THR A 211 -20.15 -14.61 -0.84
CA THR A 211 -21.43 -14.32 -0.16
C THR A 211 -21.60 -12.82 0.08
N ALA A 212 -20.57 -12.13 0.59
CA ALA A 212 -20.66 -10.70 0.88
C ALA A 212 -20.87 -9.84 -0.38
N LEU A 213 -20.20 -10.19 -1.49
CA LEU A 213 -20.42 -9.55 -2.80
C LEU A 213 -21.84 -9.80 -3.33
N ALA A 214 -22.35 -11.03 -3.27
CA ALA A 214 -23.72 -11.35 -3.70
C ALA A 214 -24.77 -10.52 -2.91
N THR A 215 -24.65 -10.48 -1.59
CA THR A 215 -25.50 -9.67 -0.71
C THR A 215 -25.48 -8.17 -1.04
N LEU A 216 -24.36 -7.62 -1.53
CA LEU A 216 -24.29 -6.22 -1.95
C LEU A 216 -24.87 -6.00 -3.35
N CYS A 217 -24.64 -6.91 -4.31
CA CYS A 217 -25.29 -6.87 -5.62
C CYS A 217 -26.83 -6.92 -5.51
N GLU A 218 -27.37 -7.71 -4.57
CA GLU A 218 -28.80 -7.73 -4.24
C GLU A 218 -29.28 -6.40 -3.63
N GLN A 219 -28.47 -5.75 -2.80
CA GLN A 219 -28.80 -4.47 -2.13
C GLN A 219 -28.62 -3.24 -3.02
N THR A 220 -27.83 -3.33 -4.11
CA THR A 220 -27.46 -2.18 -4.96
C THR A 220 -27.55 -2.52 -6.45
N PRO A 221 -28.77 -2.57 -7.01
CA PRO A 221 -28.99 -2.85 -8.43
C PRO A 221 -28.21 -1.90 -9.34
N GLY A 222 -27.45 -2.47 -10.28
CA GLY A 222 -26.61 -1.72 -11.23
C GLY A 222 -25.15 -1.52 -10.78
N TRP A 223 -24.78 -1.90 -9.56
CA TRP A 223 -23.36 -1.96 -9.18
C TRP A 223 -22.67 -3.17 -9.81
N THR A 224 -21.55 -2.93 -10.49
CA THR A 224 -20.61 -3.97 -10.94
C THR A 224 -19.49 -4.12 -9.90
N PRO A 225 -19.36 -5.26 -9.22
CA PRO A 225 -18.25 -5.47 -8.29
C PRO A 225 -16.90 -5.56 -9.03
N PRO A 226 -15.81 -5.06 -8.43
CA PRO A 226 -14.47 -5.15 -9.02
C PRO A 226 -13.98 -6.60 -9.15
N CYS A 227 -13.02 -6.81 -10.05
CA CYS A 227 -12.34 -8.09 -10.21
C CYS A 227 -11.61 -8.47 -8.92
N TRP A 228 -11.86 -9.66 -8.37
CA TRP A 228 -11.23 -10.05 -7.10
C TRP A 228 -10.45 -11.36 -7.15
N ARG A 229 -9.38 -11.40 -6.34
CA ARG A 229 -8.46 -12.55 -6.22
C ARG A 229 -8.03 -12.72 -4.77
N ILE A 230 -7.71 -13.95 -4.35
CA ILE A 230 -7.01 -14.22 -3.08
C ILE A 230 -5.55 -14.49 -3.41
N LEU A 231 -4.62 -13.74 -2.81
CA LEU A 231 -3.17 -13.88 -3.03
C LEU A 231 -2.41 -13.76 -1.70
N PRO A 232 -1.39 -14.61 -1.45
CA PRO A 232 -0.55 -14.47 -0.26
C PRO A 232 0.33 -13.22 -0.38
N LEU A 233 0.74 -12.64 0.75
CA LEU A 233 1.57 -11.41 0.78
C LEU A 233 2.92 -11.57 0.05
N SER A 234 3.41 -12.80 -0.14
CA SER A 234 4.58 -13.13 -0.94
C SER A 234 4.41 -12.84 -2.44
N ALA A 235 3.20 -12.99 -2.99
CA ALA A 235 2.92 -12.79 -4.43
C ALA A 235 3.14 -11.34 -4.90
N PHE A 236 3.10 -10.37 -3.99
CA PHE A 236 3.36 -8.96 -4.27
C PHE A 236 4.85 -8.59 -4.18
N LYS A 237 5.71 -9.47 -3.65
CA LYS A 237 7.16 -9.23 -3.49
C LYS A 237 7.97 -9.59 -4.73
N SER A 238 7.45 -10.46 -5.59
CA SER A 238 8.12 -10.96 -6.81
C SER A 238 8.11 -9.97 -8.00
N VAL A 239 7.51 -8.79 -7.85
CA VAL A 239 7.30 -7.83 -8.95
C VAL A 239 8.48 -6.84 -9.09
N GLY A 240 9.45 -6.85 -8.17
CA GLY A 240 10.54 -5.87 -8.07
C GLY A 240 11.96 -6.46 -8.08
N ALA A 241 12.21 -7.52 -8.87
CA ALA A 241 13.53 -8.16 -8.96
C ALA A 241 13.92 -8.53 -10.41
N ALA A 242 14.29 -7.51 -11.18
CA ALA A 242 14.94 -7.61 -12.50
C ALA A 242 15.85 -6.38 -12.70
#